data_AF-A0A5J4VS29-F1
#
_entry.id   AF-A0A5J4VS29-F1
#
_cell.length_a   1.000
_cell.length_b   1.000
_cell.length_c   1.000
_cell.angle_alpha   90.00
_cell.angle_beta   90.00
_cell.angle_gamma   90.00
#
_symmetry.space_group_name_H-M   'P 1'
#
loop_
_entity.id
_entity.type
_entity.pdbx_description
1 polymer ?
#
loop_
_entity_poly.entity_id
_entity_poly.type
_entity_poly.pdbx_seq_one_letter_code
_entity_poly.pdbx_strand_id
1 'polypeptide(L)'
;MAEENGTIHTVKNKTAFSKKHYPMEGLTMQKLFRNACETFADYDRLGWREYISGTTKRGNYVFLKYKETGEVVTYFGSGLRELGLQTQDTMAAACQGLVCVPVYDSYGPAECQMIIAHSEMKVIICSYDVLGFIAEARAAYRLPLLKFVIVIDDPLRTDQSVPSGATHKFSEIVALGRTKPLPDAEITPDMLFTIVYTSGTTGQPKGAMFTHGYFKDVESSKAAFDEDHFFRTGDVGMWVFGCEFICAERVEDVFSEYCPFIKQIMVYGPSTASALVAFTVLDWDLLLDKEREGMEEYTIKQDKVIEWGNGAVKLF
;
A
#
# COMPACT_ATOMS: atom_id res chain seq x y z
N MET A 1 18.22 -16.10 31.96
CA MET A 1 19.22 -15.02 32.00
C MET A 1 19.76 -14.93 30.57
N ALA A 2 18.98 -14.36 29.66
CA ALA A 2 18.80 -12.92 29.43
C ALA A 2 20.02 -12.31 28.75
N GLU A 3 19.74 -11.55 27.69
CA GLU A 3 20.63 -10.69 26.89
C GLU A 3 21.29 -11.32 25.65
N GLU A 4 20.56 -11.29 24.53
CA GLU A 4 21.15 -10.83 23.27
C GLU A 4 20.23 -9.75 22.69
N ASN A 5 20.73 -8.53 22.82
CA ASN A 5 20.08 -7.28 22.44
C ASN A 5 19.67 -7.28 20.96
N GLY A 6 18.47 -6.75 20.72
CA GLY A 6 17.92 -6.47 19.39
C GLY A 6 18.90 -5.68 18.55
N THR A 7 19.64 -6.39 17.71
CA THR A 7 20.43 -5.79 16.64
C THR A 7 19.48 -5.63 15.47
N ILE A 8 19.22 -4.39 15.04
CA ILE A 8 18.58 -4.15 13.75
C ILE A 8 19.54 -4.68 12.69
N HIS A 9 19.27 -5.89 12.20
CA HIS A 9 19.95 -6.43 11.04
C HIS A 9 19.50 -5.62 9.83
N THR A 10 20.28 -4.61 9.41
CA THR A 10 20.23 -4.17 8.03
C THR A 10 20.62 -5.37 7.19
N VAL A 11 19.62 -6.03 6.60
CA VAL A 11 19.82 -7.23 5.81
C VAL A 11 20.62 -6.81 4.58
N LYS A 12 21.95 -6.88 4.65
CA LYS A 12 22.84 -6.91 3.48
C LYS A 12 22.64 -8.26 2.80
N ASN A 13 21.46 -8.50 2.25
CA ASN A 13 21.17 -9.65 1.43
C ASN A 13 21.89 -9.46 0.10
N LYS A 14 23.17 -9.87 0.03
CA LYS A 14 23.81 -10.24 -1.23
C LYS A 14 23.20 -11.57 -1.66
N THR A 15 21.93 -11.57 -2.03
CA THR A 15 21.34 -12.72 -2.69
C THR A 15 21.96 -12.85 -4.08
N ALA A 16 22.18 -14.08 -4.52
CA ALA A 16 22.75 -14.41 -5.84
C ALA A 16 21.89 -13.90 -7.03
N PHE A 17 20.73 -13.30 -6.74
CA PHE A 17 19.79 -12.73 -7.71
C PHE A 17 20.30 -11.45 -8.40
N SER A 18 21.32 -10.77 -7.85
CA SER A 18 21.85 -9.50 -8.41
C SER A 18 22.57 -9.62 -9.76
N LYS A 19 22.70 -10.83 -10.33
CA LYS A 19 23.47 -11.07 -11.57
C LYS A 19 22.63 -11.20 -12.84
N LYS A 20 21.30 -11.37 -12.75
CA LYS A 20 20.45 -11.42 -13.95
C LYS A 20 20.19 -10.00 -14.44
N HIS A 21 20.98 -9.55 -15.41
CA HIS A 21 20.73 -8.28 -16.10
C HIS A 21 19.46 -8.44 -16.95
N TYR A 22 18.39 -7.76 -16.56
CA TYR A 22 17.21 -7.64 -17.41
C TYR A 22 17.48 -6.57 -18.46
N PRO A 23 17.22 -6.85 -19.76
CA PRO A 23 17.27 -5.80 -20.76
C PRO A 23 16.26 -4.72 -20.39
N MET A 24 16.77 -3.52 -20.05
CA MET A 24 15.94 -2.38 -19.63
C MET A 24 15.15 -1.79 -20.80
N GLU A 25 15.60 -2.04 -22.02
CA GLU A 25 14.93 -1.63 -23.24
C GLU A 25 13.58 -2.35 -23.39
N GLY A 26 12.51 -1.58 -23.64
CA GLY A 26 11.15 -2.13 -23.76
C GLY A 26 10.54 -2.76 -22.49
N LEU A 27 11.24 -2.72 -21.34
CA LEU A 27 10.74 -3.21 -20.05
C LEU A 27 9.59 -2.32 -19.54
N THR A 28 8.56 -2.94 -18.97
CA THR A 28 7.36 -2.27 -18.42
C THR A 28 7.03 -2.83 -17.04
N MET A 29 6.26 -2.11 -16.23
CA MET A 29 5.77 -2.62 -14.93
C MET A 29 5.05 -3.97 -15.05
N GLN A 30 4.31 -4.20 -16.15
CA GLN A 30 3.65 -5.48 -16.41
C GLN A 30 4.68 -6.59 -16.66
N LYS A 31 5.68 -6.35 -17.52
CA LYS A 31 6.75 -7.33 -17.79
C LYS A 31 7.57 -7.63 -16.54
N LEU A 32 7.86 -6.63 -15.71
CA LEU A 32 8.51 -6.81 -14.41
C LEU A 32 7.69 -7.74 -13.51
N PHE A 33 6.40 -7.46 -13.37
CA PHE A 33 5.47 -8.29 -12.59
C PHE A 33 5.42 -9.73 -13.11
N ARG A 34 5.28 -9.92 -14.43
CA ARG A 34 5.23 -11.25 -15.06
C ARG A 34 6.51 -12.04 -14.85
N ASN A 35 7.65 -11.40 -15.09
CA ASN A 35 8.93 -12.02 -14.85
C ASN A 35 9.13 -12.41 -13.37
N ALA A 36 8.64 -11.61 -12.42
CA ALA A 36 8.64 -11.98 -11.00
C ALA A 36 7.74 -13.20 -10.74
N CYS A 37 6.53 -13.23 -11.32
CA CYS A 37 5.63 -14.39 -11.23
C CYS A 37 6.24 -15.69 -11.77
N GLU A 38 7.03 -15.60 -12.84
CA GLU A 38 7.71 -16.75 -13.45
C GLU A 38 8.96 -17.16 -12.66
N THR A 39 9.81 -16.18 -12.32
CA THR A 39 11.10 -16.43 -11.65
C THR A 39 10.91 -16.95 -10.23
N PHE A 40 9.92 -16.42 -9.52
CA PHE A 40 9.66 -16.73 -8.11
C PHE A 40 8.39 -17.56 -7.92
N ALA A 41 7.92 -18.24 -8.97
CA ALA A 41 6.61 -18.91 -9.05
C ALA A 41 6.16 -19.64 -7.76
N ASP A 42 7.07 -20.36 -7.12
CA ASP A 42 6.79 -21.20 -5.95
C ASP A 42 6.96 -20.50 -4.58
N TYR A 43 7.46 -19.27 -4.57
CA TYR A 43 7.65 -18.47 -3.36
C TYR A 43 6.34 -17.78 -2.94
N ASP A 44 6.21 -17.59 -1.64
CA ASP A 44 5.12 -16.82 -1.03
C ASP A 44 5.20 -15.35 -1.49
N ARG A 45 4.04 -14.76 -1.77
CA ARG A 45 3.92 -13.38 -2.26
C ARG A 45 2.92 -12.56 -1.46
N LEU A 46 1.64 -12.90 -1.55
CA LEU A 46 0.58 -12.13 -0.90
C LEU A 46 0.08 -12.89 0.32
N GLY A 47 0.38 -12.38 1.51
CA GLY A 47 -0.02 -12.99 2.77
C GLY A 47 -1.24 -12.33 3.41
N TRP A 48 -2.12 -13.14 4.01
CA TRP A 48 -3.18 -12.65 4.89
C TRP A 48 -3.39 -13.62 6.06
N ARG A 49 -4.17 -13.19 7.05
CA ARG A 49 -4.53 -14.01 8.22
C ARG A 49 -6.03 -14.21 8.25
N GLU A 50 -6.46 -15.45 8.16
CA GLU A 50 -7.88 -15.80 8.28
C GLU A 50 -8.32 -15.72 9.75
N TYR A 51 -9.62 -15.54 9.97
CA TYR A 51 -10.18 -15.67 11.31
C TYR A 51 -10.32 -17.15 11.67
N ILE A 52 -10.03 -17.47 12.94
CA ILE A 52 -10.31 -18.81 13.46
C ILE A 52 -11.82 -18.92 13.60
N SER A 53 -12.43 -19.91 12.92
CA SER A 53 -13.87 -20.13 12.87
C SER A 53 -14.53 -20.01 14.24
N GLY A 54 -15.58 -19.19 14.34
CA GLY A 54 -16.31 -18.94 15.58
C GLY A 54 -15.62 -17.97 16.56
N THR A 55 -14.53 -17.30 16.16
CA THR A 55 -13.79 -16.37 17.01
C THR A 55 -13.45 -15.07 16.28
N THR A 56 -13.10 -14.03 17.05
CA THR A 56 -12.52 -12.78 16.54
C THR A 56 -10.99 -12.82 16.41
N LYS A 57 -10.36 -13.97 16.70
CA LYS A 57 -8.90 -14.11 16.65
C LYS A 57 -8.44 -14.47 15.25
N ARG A 58 -7.30 -13.91 14.85
CA ARG A 58 -6.61 -14.22 13.59
C ARG A 58 -5.74 -15.48 13.74
N GLY A 59 -5.83 -16.38 12.77
CA GLY A 59 -5.00 -17.58 12.66
C GLY A 59 -3.58 -17.29 12.17
N ASN A 60 -2.94 -18.33 11.65
CA ASN A 60 -1.62 -18.21 11.02
C ASN A 60 -1.72 -17.47 9.67
N TYR A 61 -0.59 -16.95 9.20
CA TYR A 61 -0.52 -16.42 7.84
C TYR A 61 -0.73 -17.55 6.83
N VAL A 62 -1.51 -17.23 5.81
CA VAL A 62 -1.68 -18.01 4.59
C VAL A 62 -1.20 -17.13 3.45
N PHE A 63 -0.54 -17.72 2.46
CA PHE A 63 0.07 -16.98 1.36
C PHE A 63 -0.45 -17.49 0.02
N LEU A 64 -0.71 -16.56 -0.89
CA LEU A 64 -0.69 -16.85 -2.32
C LEU A 64 0.76 -16.81 -2.79
N LYS A 65 1.12 -17.79 -3.59
CA LYS A 65 2.38 -17.82 -4.30
C LYS A 65 2.42 -16.79 -5.41
N TYR A 66 3.62 -16.49 -5.89
CA TYR A 66 3.85 -15.64 -7.07
C TYR A 66 3.07 -16.13 -8.30
N LYS A 67 3.07 -17.44 -8.57
CA LYS A 67 2.33 -18.03 -9.68
C LYS A 67 0.82 -17.79 -9.56
N GLU A 68 0.26 -18.10 -8.39
CA GLU A 68 -1.18 -17.98 -8.11
C GLU A 68 -1.63 -16.51 -8.19
N THR A 69 -0.80 -15.60 -7.69
CA THR A 69 -1.03 -14.15 -7.83
C THR A 69 -1.04 -13.73 -9.29
N GLY A 70 -0.10 -14.24 -10.09
CA GLY A 70 -0.05 -14.00 -11.53
C GLY A 70 -1.29 -14.52 -12.27
N GLU A 71 -1.82 -15.67 -11.86
CA GLU A 71 -3.07 -16.23 -12.39
C GLU A 71 -4.28 -15.36 -12.03
N VAL A 72 -4.42 -14.97 -10.76
CA VAL A 72 -5.50 -14.08 -10.31
C VAL A 72 -5.50 -12.77 -11.09
N VAL A 73 -4.34 -12.12 -11.26
CA VAL A 73 -4.23 -10.89 -12.06
C VAL A 73 -4.64 -11.14 -13.52
N THR A 74 -4.25 -12.27 -14.12
CA THR A 74 -4.64 -12.62 -15.49
C THR A 74 -6.14 -12.77 -15.63
N TYR A 75 -6.76 -13.54 -14.74
CA TYR A 75 -8.19 -13.81 -14.76
C TYR A 75 -8.99 -12.56 -14.43
N PHE A 76 -8.57 -11.77 -13.44
CA PHE A 76 -9.24 -10.51 -13.11
C PHE A 76 -9.28 -9.58 -14.32
N GLY A 77 -8.13 -9.31 -14.95
CA GLY A 77 -8.10 -8.44 -16.11
C GLY A 77 -8.79 -9.02 -17.36
N SER A 78 -8.81 -10.34 -17.53
CA SER A 78 -9.60 -10.99 -18.58
C SER A 78 -11.10 -10.77 -18.36
N GLY A 79 -11.57 -10.89 -17.11
CA GLY A 79 -12.95 -10.60 -16.74
C GLY A 79 -13.32 -9.13 -16.97
N LEU A 80 -12.44 -8.19 -16.64
CA LEU A 80 -12.65 -6.77 -16.91
C LEU A 80 -12.78 -6.45 -18.40
N ARG A 81 -11.96 -7.10 -19.25
CA ARG A 81 -12.02 -6.94 -20.70
C ARG A 81 -13.29 -7.56 -21.30
N GLU A 82 -13.75 -8.68 -20.76
CA GLU A 82 -15.05 -9.28 -21.12
C GLU A 82 -16.22 -8.33 -20.79
N LEU A 83 -16.12 -7.55 -19.71
CA LEU A 83 -17.06 -6.47 -19.39
C LEU A 83 -16.88 -5.19 -20.25
N GLY A 84 -16.00 -5.24 -21.25
CA GLY A 84 -15.82 -4.18 -22.23
C GLY A 84 -14.86 -3.05 -21.83
N LEU A 85 -13.98 -3.27 -20.84
CA LEU A 85 -12.85 -2.38 -20.60
C LEU A 85 -11.76 -2.57 -21.66
N GLN A 86 -11.12 -1.46 -22.03
CA GLN A 86 -10.01 -1.41 -22.97
C GLN A 86 -8.73 -0.99 -22.27
N THR A 87 -7.57 -1.30 -22.87
CA THR A 87 -6.28 -0.81 -22.41
C THR A 87 -6.30 0.72 -22.28
N GLN A 88 -5.67 1.25 -21.23
CA GLN A 88 -5.69 2.66 -20.81
C GLN A 88 -7.02 3.19 -20.24
N ASP A 89 -8.04 2.34 -20.06
CA ASP A 89 -9.19 2.69 -19.21
C ASP A 89 -8.72 2.84 -17.74
N THR A 90 -9.24 3.85 -17.04
CA THR A 90 -8.87 4.20 -15.66
C THR A 90 -9.73 3.46 -14.63
N MET A 91 -9.09 2.93 -13.58
CA MET A 91 -9.73 2.20 -12.50
C MET A 91 -8.91 2.25 -11.21
N ALA A 92 -9.47 1.83 -10.07
CA ALA A 92 -8.77 1.87 -8.77
C ALA A 92 -7.65 0.81 -8.56
N ALA A 93 -7.36 -0.06 -9.53
CA ALA A 93 -6.27 -1.04 -9.43
C ALA A 93 -5.58 -1.31 -10.78
N ALA A 94 -4.27 -1.57 -10.78
CA ALA A 94 -3.54 -1.87 -12.02
C ALA A 94 -3.74 -3.32 -12.47
N CYS A 95 -4.17 -3.54 -13.71
CA CYS A 95 -4.23 -4.86 -14.32
C CYS A 95 -4.38 -4.75 -15.86
N GLN A 96 -3.77 -5.64 -16.64
CA GLN A 96 -4.02 -5.75 -18.10
C GLN A 96 -3.98 -4.42 -18.89
N GLY A 97 -3.07 -3.50 -18.53
CA GLY A 97 -2.92 -2.21 -19.20
C GLY A 97 -3.92 -1.12 -18.77
N LEU A 98 -4.74 -1.40 -17.75
CA LEU A 98 -5.64 -0.44 -17.13
C LEU A 98 -4.85 0.47 -16.19
N VAL A 99 -5.25 1.74 -16.14
CA VAL A 99 -4.57 2.79 -15.37
C VAL A 99 -5.10 2.77 -13.93
N CYS A 100 -4.22 2.55 -12.97
CA CYS A 100 -4.56 2.58 -11.55
C CYS A 100 -4.72 4.03 -11.05
N VAL A 101 -5.75 4.29 -10.24
CA VAL A 101 -5.94 5.56 -9.55
C VAL A 101 -6.27 5.26 -8.09
N PRO A 102 -5.25 5.10 -7.22
CA PRO A 102 -5.49 4.87 -5.81
C PRO A 102 -6.16 6.09 -5.18
N VAL A 103 -7.20 5.83 -4.38
CA VAL A 103 -7.90 6.85 -3.60
C VAL A 103 -7.81 6.43 -2.14
N TYR A 104 -7.27 7.32 -1.30
CA TYR A 104 -7.19 7.09 0.14
C TYR A 104 -8.57 7.23 0.79
N ASP A 105 -8.83 6.43 1.80
CA ASP A 105 -10.04 6.50 2.65
C ASP A 105 -10.09 7.77 3.51
N SER A 106 -8.93 8.42 3.72
CA SER A 106 -8.82 9.72 4.41
C SER A 106 -9.35 10.90 3.59
N TYR A 107 -9.63 10.73 2.29
CA TYR A 107 -10.19 11.80 1.47
C TYR A 107 -11.68 12.01 1.79
N GLY A 108 -12.08 13.28 1.85
CA GLY A 108 -13.48 13.63 2.00
C GLY A 108 -14.29 13.37 0.73
N PRO A 109 -15.64 13.45 0.82
CA PRO A 109 -16.53 13.24 -0.31
C PRO A 109 -16.21 14.11 -1.53
N ALA A 110 -15.83 15.37 -1.30
CA ALA A 110 -15.53 16.33 -2.36
C ALA A 110 -14.21 16.01 -3.09
N GLU A 111 -13.16 15.61 -2.36
CA GLU A 111 -11.90 15.20 -2.97
C GLU A 111 -12.07 13.90 -3.77
N CYS A 112 -12.74 12.90 -3.20
CA CYS A 112 -13.05 11.65 -3.88
C CYS A 112 -13.83 11.90 -5.19
N GLN A 113 -14.85 12.76 -5.14
CA GLN A 113 -15.58 13.16 -6.34
C GLN A 113 -14.66 13.78 -7.39
N MET A 114 -13.85 14.77 -6.98
CA MET A 114 -12.94 15.46 -7.89
C MET A 114 -12.00 14.45 -8.54
N ILE A 115 -11.40 13.54 -7.76
CA ILE A 115 -10.49 12.51 -8.25
C ILE A 115 -11.19 11.59 -9.25
N ILE A 116 -12.38 11.08 -8.92
CA ILE A 116 -13.15 10.18 -9.79
C ILE A 116 -13.48 10.87 -11.12
N ALA A 117 -13.93 12.12 -11.08
CA ALA A 117 -14.30 12.89 -12.26
C ALA A 117 -13.06 13.28 -13.10
N HIS A 118 -12.02 13.82 -12.47
CA HIS A 118 -10.81 14.31 -13.14
C HIS A 118 -9.96 13.16 -13.71
N SER A 119 -9.98 11.98 -13.08
CA SER A 119 -9.36 10.77 -13.64
C SER A 119 -10.23 10.02 -14.65
N GLU A 120 -11.44 10.52 -14.93
CA GLU A 120 -12.39 9.90 -15.85
C GLU A 120 -12.68 8.43 -15.52
N MET A 121 -12.69 8.09 -14.22
CA MET A 121 -12.68 6.71 -13.74
C MET A 121 -13.86 5.90 -14.27
N LYS A 122 -13.57 4.75 -14.89
CA LYS A 122 -14.58 3.85 -15.46
C LYS A 122 -15.00 2.74 -14.51
N VAL A 123 -14.13 2.36 -13.58
CA VAL A 123 -14.39 1.30 -12.59
C VAL A 123 -13.81 1.67 -11.23
N ILE A 124 -14.63 1.57 -10.18
CA ILE A 124 -14.19 1.71 -8.80
C ILE A 124 -14.09 0.32 -8.18
N ILE A 125 -12.98 0.02 -7.49
CA ILE A 125 -12.86 -1.17 -6.64
C ILE A 125 -12.83 -0.70 -5.19
N CYS A 126 -13.66 -1.28 -4.34
CA CYS A 126 -13.76 -0.87 -2.94
C CYS A 126 -14.11 -2.02 -2.01
N SER A 127 -13.97 -1.81 -0.70
CA SER A 127 -14.59 -2.68 0.30
C SER A 127 -16.12 -2.46 0.32
N TYR A 128 -16.86 -3.39 0.92
CA TYR A 128 -18.31 -3.30 1.00
C TYR A 128 -18.80 -2.03 1.72
N ASP A 129 -18.10 -1.59 2.77
CA ASP A 129 -18.50 -0.43 3.58
C ASP A 129 -18.47 0.90 2.80
N VAL A 130 -17.72 0.95 1.71
CA VAL A 130 -17.59 2.15 0.86
C VAL A 130 -18.70 2.22 -0.20
N LEU A 131 -19.50 1.15 -0.38
CA LEU A 131 -20.50 1.06 -1.44
C LEU A 131 -21.59 2.15 -1.33
N GLY A 132 -22.05 2.45 -0.11
CA GLY A 132 -23.04 3.49 0.14
C GLY A 132 -22.53 4.88 -0.25
N PHE A 133 -21.30 5.19 0.14
CA PHE A 133 -20.61 6.42 -0.23
C PHE A 133 -20.48 6.59 -1.76
N ILE A 134 -20.14 5.52 -2.48
CA ILE A 134 -20.04 5.57 -3.95
C ILE A 134 -21.43 5.81 -4.58
N ALA A 135 -22.48 5.17 -4.05
CA ALA A 135 -23.84 5.37 -4.53
C ALA A 135 -24.29 6.83 -4.35
N GLU A 136 -24.01 7.42 -3.20
CA GLU A 136 -24.25 8.85 -2.91
C GLU A 136 -23.46 9.75 -3.86
N ALA A 137 -22.15 9.50 -4.03
CA ALA A 137 -21.31 10.26 -4.94
C ALA A 137 -21.81 10.20 -6.39
N ARG A 138 -22.27 9.02 -6.85
CA ARG A 138 -22.85 8.83 -8.18
C ARG A 138 -24.13 9.64 -8.36
N ALA A 139 -25.00 9.67 -7.34
CA ALA A 139 -26.26 10.41 -7.36
C ALA A 139 -26.06 11.93 -7.30
N ALA A 140 -25.15 12.39 -6.43
CA ALA A 140 -24.91 13.81 -6.19
C ALA A 140 -24.17 14.50 -7.35
N TYR A 141 -23.24 13.80 -8.01
CA TYR A 141 -22.24 14.46 -8.85
C TYR A 141 -22.23 14.05 -10.32
N ARG A 142 -23.13 13.14 -10.73
CA ARG A 142 -23.23 12.61 -12.09
C ARG A 142 -21.87 12.14 -12.63
N LEU A 143 -21.59 10.86 -12.46
CA LEU A 143 -20.36 10.21 -12.95
C LEU A 143 -20.65 9.47 -14.26
N PRO A 144 -20.69 10.13 -15.43
CA PRO A 144 -21.16 9.51 -16.68
C PRO A 144 -20.22 8.44 -17.24
N LEU A 145 -18.94 8.47 -16.86
CA LEU A 145 -17.93 7.53 -17.32
C LEU A 145 -17.83 6.28 -16.44
N LEU A 146 -18.33 6.35 -15.19
CA LEU A 146 -18.33 5.23 -14.26
C LEU A 146 -19.32 4.15 -14.74
N LYS A 147 -18.78 3.03 -15.24
CA LYS A 147 -19.55 1.91 -15.78
C LYS A 147 -20.08 1.02 -14.68
N PHE A 148 -19.19 0.56 -13.79
CA PHE A 148 -19.54 -0.37 -12.71
C PHE A 148 -18.60 -0.25 -11.50
N VAL A 149 -19.02 -0.83 -10.38
CA VAL A 149 -18.28 -0.92 -9.12
C VAL A 149 -17.95 -2.39 -8.83
N ILE A 150 -16.76 -2.65 -8.32
CA ILE A 150 -16.33 -3.99 -7.92
C ILE A 150 -16.09 -3.97 -6.41
N VAL A 151 -16.80 -4.84 -5.69
CA VAL A 151 -16.64 -5.01 -4.25
C VAL A 151 -15.65 -6.15 -4.00
N ILE A 152 -14.63 -5.88 -3.19
CA ILE A 152 -13.71 -6.90 -2.70
C ILE A 152 -14.47 -7.80 -1.72
N ASP A 153 -14.48 -9.10 -1.99
CA ASP A 153 -15.14 -10.10 -1.15
C ASP A 153 -14.59 -10.05 0.29
N ASP A 154 -15.48 -9.97 1.28
CA ASP A 154 -15.13 -10.12 2.70
C ASP A 154 -15.63 -11.48 3.22
N PRO A 155 -14.73 -12.44 3.53
CA PRO A 155 -15.12 -13.76 3.99
C PRO A 155 -15.85 -13.76 5.34
N LEU A 156 -15.78 -12.67 6.12
CA LEU A 156 -16.52 -12.55 7.38
C LEU A 156 -17.96 -12.10 7.21
N ARG A 157 -18.31 -11.59 6.04
CA ARG A 157 -19.62 -10.98 5.80
C ARG A 157 -20.31 -11.76 4.71
N THR A 158 -20.81 -12.93 5.11
CA THR A 158 -21.49 -13.88 4.22
C THR A 158 -22.85 -13.39 3.73
N ASP A 159 -23.39 -12.30 4.30
CA ASP A 159 -24.67 -11.68 3.95
C ASP A 159 -24.55 -10.49 2.97
N GLN A 160 -23.35 -10.22 2.44
CA GLN A 160 -23.12 -9.16 1.47
C GLN A 160 -23.75 -9.51 0.11
N SER A 161 -25.04 -9.21 -0.02
CA SER A 161 -25.67 -9.06 -1.32
C SER A 161 -25.19 -7.74 -1.94
N VAL A 162 -24.58 -7.82 -3.12
CA VAL A 162 -24.28 -6.62 -3.91
C VAL A 162 -25.45 -6.34 -4.85
N PRO A 163 -25.82 -5.07 -5.09
CA PRO A 163 -26.87 -4.72 -6.04
C PRO A 163 -26.57 -5.33 -7.42
N SER A 164 -27.54 -5.97 -8.05
CA SER A 164 -27.35 -6.53 -9.40
C SER A 164 -27.24 -5.43 -10.46
N GLY A 165 -26.54 -5.72 -11.55
CA GLY A 165 -26.38 -4.81 -12.70
C GLY A 165 -25.01 -4.15 -12.74
N ALA A 166 -24.87 -2.98 -12.10
CA ALA A 166 -23.65 -2.17 -12.18
C ALA A 166 -22.65 -2.41 -11.02
N THR A 167 -22.86 -3.46 -10.22
CA THR A 167 -21.96 -3.84 -9.13
C THR A 167 -21.65 -5.33 -9.24
N HIS A 168 -20.37 -5.68 -9.06
CA HIS A 168 -19.87 -7.05 -9.14
C HIS A 168 -19.02 -7.36 -7.90
N LYS A 169 -18.91 -8.64 -7.53
CA LYS A 169 -17.87 -9.08 -6.60
C LYS A 169 -16.56 -9.30 -7.34
N PHE A 170 -15.44 -9.07 -6.66
CA PHE A 170 -14.12 -9.35 -7.22
C PHE A 170 -13.99 -10.82 -7.66
N SER A 171 -14.46 -11.75 -6.84
CA SER A 171 -14.49 -13.18 -7.12
C SER A 171 -15.27 -13.54 -8.39
N GLU A 172 -16.38 -12.85 -8.68
CA GLU A 172 -17.19 -13.04 -9.88
C GLU A 172 -16.42 -12.64 -11.15
N ILE A 173 -15.69 -11.52 -11.10
CA ILE A 173 -14.87 -11.06 -12.23
C ILE A 173 -13.71 -12.01 -12.51
N VAL A 174 -13.04 -12.48 -11.45
CA VAL A 174 -11.98 -13.51 -11.57
C VAL A 174 -12.54 -14.79 -12.14
N ALA A 175 -13.70 -15.26 -11.67
CA ALA A 175 -14.34 -16.46 -12.18
C ALA A 175 -14.71 -16.32 -13.67
N LEU A 176 -15.28 -15.17 -14.06
CA LEU A 176 -15.59 -14.84 -15.46
C LEU A 176 -14.33 -14.92 -16.34
N GLY A 177 -13.27 -14.21 -15.97
CA GLY A 177 -12.05 -14.22 -16.76
C GLY A 177 -11.29 -15.55 -16.77
N ARG A 178 -11.48 -16.40 -15.74
CA ARG A 178 -10.96 -17.77 -15.75
C ARG A 178 -11.62 -18.63 -16.83
N THR A 179 -12.89 -18.38 -17.16
CA THR A 179 -13.57 -19.10 -18.26
C THR A 179 -13.10 -18.66 -19.65
N LYS A 180 -12.52 -17.46 -19.76
CA LYS A 180 -12.09 -16.83 -21.01
C LYS A 180 -10.75 -16.10 -20.81
N PRO A 181 -9.65 -16.81 -20.52
CA PRO A 181 -8.37 -16.16 -20.30
C PRO A 181 -7.89 -15.49 -21.59
N LEU A 182 -7.53 -14.21 -21.49
CA LEU A 182 -6.98 -13.43 -22.58
C LEU A 182 -5.46 -13.32 -22.44
N PRO A 183 -4.72 -13.20 -23.56
CA PRO A 183 -3.32 -12.82 -23.50
C PRO A 183 -3.16 -11.44 -22.87
N ASP A 184 -1.96 -11.19 -22.36
CA ASP A 184 -1.60 -9.89 -21.83
C ASP A 184 -1.78 -8.79 -22.88
N ALA A 185 -2.29 -7.63 -22.45
CA ALA A 185 -2.33 -6.45 -23.29
C ALA A 185 -0.91 -6.05 -23.73
N GLU A 186 -0.79 -5.56 -24.96
CA GLU A 186 0.47 -5.00 -25.48
C GLU A 186 0.70 -3.62 -24.84
N ILE A 187 1.75 -3.52 -24.00
CA ILE A 187 2.06 -2.30 -23.24
C ILE A 187 3.45 -1.79 -23.59
N THR A 188 3.54 -0.48 -23.85
CA THR A 188 4.80 0.23 -24.06
C THR A 188 5.22 0.99 -22.80
N PRO A 189 6.52 1.31 -22.62
CA PRO A 189 7.01 2.04 -21.46
C PRO A 189 6.37 3.43 -21.27
N ASP A 190 5.90 4.07 -22.34
CA ASP A 190 5.32 5.43 -22.29
C ASP A 190 3.82 5.43 -21.96
N MET A 191 3.16 4.27 -22.01
CA MET A 191 1.76 4.16 -21.61
C MET A 191 1.60 4.44 -20.12
N LEU A 192 0.47 5.06 -19.76
CA LEU A 192 0.16 5.40 -18.38
C LEU A 192 -0.07 4.13 -17.56
N PHE A 193 0.54 4.07 -16.37
CA PHE A 193 0.43 2.96 -15.43
C PHE A 193 -0.45 3.32 -14.23
N THR A 194 -0.20 4.47 -13.62
CA THR A 194 -0.98 4.94 -12.46
C THR A 194 -1.03 6.47 -12.39
N ILE A 195 -2.10 7.00 -11.79
CA ILE A 195 -2.23 8.41 -11.42
C ILE A 195 -2.36 8.47 -9.90
N VAL A 196 -1.37 9.06 -9.21
CA VAL A 196 -1.40 9.20 -7.75
C VAL A 196 -1.78 10.63 -7.40
N TYR A 197 -2.92 10.80 -6.73
CA TYR A 197 -3.33 12.11 -6.24
C TYR A 197 -2.65 12.42 -4.90
N THR A 198 -2.19 13.66 -4.76
CA THR A 198 -1.66 14.18 -3.50
C THR A 198 -2.43 15.45 -3.12
N SER A 199 -2.56 15.74 -1.83
CA SER A 199 -3.38 16.84 -1.32
C SER A 199 -2.99 18.23 -1.86
N GLY A 200 -1.76 18.39 -2.38
CA GLY A 200 -1.31 19.60 -3.06
C GLY A 200 -1.23 20.82 -2.13
N THR A 201 -0.15 21.60 -2.22
CA THR A 201 -0.01 22.84 -1.41
C THR A 201 -1.04 23.93 -1.77
N THR A 202 -1.76 23.77 -2.88
CA THR A 202 -2.73 24.73 -3.44
C THR A 202 -4.20 24.36 -3.15
N GLY A 203 -4.44 23.38 -2.28
CA GLY A 203 -5.79 23.01 -1.77
C GLY A 203 -6.62 22.09 -2.68
N GLN A 204 -6.30 21.96 -3.97
CA GLN A 204 -6.90 20.97 -4.87
C GLN A 204 -5.92 19.83 -5.13
N PRO A 205 -6.34 18.55 -4.97
CA PRO A 205 -5.46 17.43 -5.23
C PRO A 205 -4.94 17.42 -6.67
N LYS A 206 -3.65 17.09 -6.84
CA LYS A 206 -3.01 16.99 -8.17
C LYS A 206 -2.64 15.54 -8.47
N GLY A 207 -3.00 15.06 -9.66
CA GLY A 207 -2.69 13.70 -10.11
C GLY A 207 -1.30 13.60 -10.73
N ALA A 208 -0.34 13.01 -10.03
CA ALA A 208 0.97 12.69 -10.57
C ALA A 208 0.86 11.44 -11.48
N MET A 209 1.22 11.60 -12.75
CA MET A 209 1.13 10.56 -13.76
C MET A 209 2.43 9.75 -13.80
N PHE A 210 2.33 8.42 -13.66
CA PHE A 210 3.46 7.51 -13.77
C PHE A 210 3.23 6.57 -14.95
N THR A 211 4.20 6.50 -15.87
CA THR A 211 4.15 5.59 -17.01
C THR A 211 4.66 4.21 -16.64
N HIS A 212 4.42 3.21 -17.48
CA HIS A 212 4.93 1.85 -17.30
C HIS A 212 6.47 1.75 -17.26
N GLY A 213 7.19 2.77 -17.74
CA GLY A 213 8.64 2.88 -17.73
C GLY A 213 9.20 3.84 -16.68
N TYR A 214 8.40 4.37 -15.75
CA TYR A 214 8.85 5.41 -14.81
C TYR A 214 10.09 5.00 -13.98
N PHE A 215 10.23 3.71 -13.69
CA PHE A 215 11.37 3.14 -12.95
C PHE A 215 12.70 3.21 -13.71
N LYS A 216 12.70 3.62 -14.99
CA LYS A 216 13.91 3.76 -15.81
C LYS A 216 14.62 5.09 -15.60
N ASP A 217 14.07 5.99 -14.78
CA ASP A 217 14.78 7.19 -14.37
C ASP A 217 15.94 6.81 -13.42
N VAL A 218 17.12 6.60 -14.01
CA VAL A 218 18.33 6.19 -13.29
C VAL A 218 18.77 7.27 -12.29
N GLU A 219 18.58 8.55 -12.62
CA GLU A 219 18.97 9.66 -11.76
C GLU A 219 18.07 9.70 -10.52
N SER A 220 16.75 9.70 -10.71
CA SER A 220 15.79 9.65 -9.60
C SER A 220 15.92 8.37 -8.77
N SER A 221 16.15 7.22 -9.43
CA SER A 221 16.38 5.96 -8.73
C SER A 221 17.64 6.00 -7.88
N LYS A 222 18.75 6.55 -8.40
CA LYS A 222 19.99 6.74 -7.61
C LYS A 222 19.76 7.73 -6.47
N ALA A 223 19.06 8.83 -6.73
CA ALA A 223 18.76 9.84 -5.72
C ALA A 223 17.86 9.31 -4.60
N ALA A 224 17.12 8.23 -4.81
CA ALA A 224 16.33 7.58 -3.76
C ALA A 224 17.19 6.78 -2.76
N PHE A 225 18.46 6.49 -3.07
CA PHE A 225 19.41 5.82 -2.18
C PHE A 225 20.57 6.73 -1.81
N ASP A 226 21.05 6.65 -0.57
CA ASP A 226 22.30 7.31 -0.18
C ASP A 226 23.55 6.48 -0.53
N GLU A 227 24.73 7.01 -0.22
CA GLU A 227 26.02 6.35 -0.46
C GLU A 227 26.17 5.03 0.31
N ASP A 228 25.44 4.88 1.41
CA ASP A 228 25.40 3.67 2.24
C ASP A 228 24.31 2.68 1.81
N HIS A 229 23.62 2.95 0.69
CA HIS A 229 22.49 2.19 0.14
C HIS A 229 21.22 2.20 0.99
N PHE A 230 21.05 3.21 1.86
CA PHE A 230 19.81 3.44 2.58
C PHE A 230 18.74 4.00 1.64
N PHE A 231 17.54 3.42 1.67
CA PHE A 231 16.41 3.86 0.84
C PHE A 231 15.63 4.97 1.55
N ARG A 232 15.51 6.13 0.91
CA ARG A 232 14.96 7.36 1.49
C ARG A 232 13.42 7.38 1.47
N THR A 233 12.77 6.48 2.20
CA THR A 233 11.29 6.39 2.26
C THR A 233 10.67 7.06 3.47
N GLY A 234 11.37 7.09 4.61
CA GLY A 234 10.76 7.43 5.90
C GLY A 234 9.91 6.29 6.50
N ASP A 235 9.81 5.15 5.79
CA ASP A 235 9.09 3.96 6.21
C ASP A 235 10.03 2.94 6.84
N VAL A 236 9.57 2.21 7.86
CA VAL A 236 10.24 1.02 8.37
C VAL A 236 9.84 -0.17 7.51
N GLY A 237 10.81 -0.79 6.85
CA GLY A 237 10.54 -1.97 6.06
C GLY A 237 11.74 -2.87 5.89
N MET A 238 11.47 -4.05 5.34
CA MET A 238 12.47 -5.08 5.09
C MET A 238 12.45 -5.48 3.62
N TRP A 239 13.64 -5.65 3.06
CA TRP A 239 13.80 -6.30 1.77
C TRP A 239 13.64 -7.80 1.92
N VAL A 240 12.59 -8.33 1.30
CA VAL A 240 12.33 -9.76 1.20
C VAL A 240 12.82 -10.26 -0.16
N PHE A 241 13.58 -11.34 -0.13
CA PHE A 241 14.19 -11.99 -1.30
C PHE A 241 15.06 -11.10 -2.21
N GLY A 242 15.37 -9.86 -1.79
CA GLY A 242 16.23 -8.92 -2.52
C GLY A 242 15.55 -8.20 -3.70
N CYS A 243 14.24 -8.34 -3.86
CA CYS A 243 13.47 -7.68 -4.93
C CYS A 243 12.16 -7.05 -4.46
N GLU A 244 11.74 -7.31 -3.22
CA GLU A 244 10.48 -6.83 -2.67
C GLU A 244 10.75 -6.07 -1.37
N PHE A 245 10.26 -4.85 -1.26
CA PHE A 245 10.29 -4.08 -0.02
C PHE A 245 8.93 -4.21 0.65
N ILE A 246 8.90 -4.82 1.83
CA ILE A 246 7.70 -4.87 2.66
C ILE A 246 7.81 -3.75 3.69
N CYS A 247 7.01 -2.71 3.52
CA CYS A 247 6.80 -1.71 4.57
C CYS A 247 6.05 -2.39 5.71
N ALA A 248 6.69 -2.45 6.88
CA ALA A 248 6.09 -2.99 8.09
C ALA A 248 5.25 -1.92 8.79
N GLU A 249 5.77 -0.70 8.89
CA GLU A 249 5.13 0.40 9.60
C GLU A 249 5.80 1.75 9.28
N ARG A 250 5.12 2.87 9.54
CA ARG A 250 5.78 4.19 9.50
C ARG A 250 6.60 4.39 10.76
N VAL A 251 7.71 5.13 10.64
CA VAL A 251 8.57 5.44 11.79
C VAL A 251 7.78 6.17 12.88
N GLU A 252 6.88 7.09 12.51
CA GLU A 252 5.97 7.77 13.42
C GLU A 252 5.07 6.80 14.20
N ASP A 253 4.46 5.85 13.49
CA ASP A 253 3.53 4.88 14.06
C ASP A 253 4.25 3.97 15.07
N VAL A 254 5.48 3.55 14.78
CA VAL A 254 6.34 2.83 15.73
C VAL A 254 6.49 3.63 17.02
N PHE A 255 6.89 4.90 16.95
CA PHE A 255 7.06 5.71 18.16
C PHE A 255 5.76 5.92 18.93
N SER A 256 4.64 6.13 18.23
CA SER A 256 3.32 6.30 18.84
C SER A 256 2.78 5.02 19.49
N GLU A 257 3.06 3.84 18.93
CA GLU A 257 2.64 2.57 19.53
C GLU A 257 3.40 2.28 20.84
N TYR A 258 4.71 2.55 20.86
CA TYR A 258 5.55 2.19 22.01
C TYR A 258 5.62 3.27 23.10
N CYS A 259 5.29 4.53 22.82
CA CYS A 259 5.35 5.61 23.81
C CYS A 259 3.96 6.19 24.11
N PRO A 260 3.32 5.83 25.25
CA PRO A 260 1.97 6.28 25.57
C PRO A 260 1.86 7.79 25.86
N PHE A 261 2.98 8.47 26.11
CA PHE A 261 3.02 9.91 26.36
C PHE A 261 3.09 10.74 25.07
N ILE A 262 3.29 10.12 23.90
CA ILE A 262 3.28 10.84 22.62
C ILE A 262 1.85 10.92 22.13
N LYS A 263 1.26 12.12 22.24
CA LYS A 263 -0.06 12.42 21.69
C LYS A 263 -0.02 12.61 20.18
N GLN A 264 1.06 13.21 19.68
CA GLN A 264 1.31 13.40 18.26
C GLN A 264 2.82 13.44 18.02
N ILE A 265 3.28 12.91 16.89
CA ILE A 265 4.68 13.01 16.45
C ILE A 265 4.73 13.46 15.00
N MET A 266 5.69 14.32 14.69
CA MET A 266 6.08 14.66 13.33
C MET A 266 7.56 14.36 13.20
N VAL A 267 7.90 13.37 12.37
CA VAL A 267 9.29 13.05 12.07
C VAL A 267 9.72 13.89 10.87
N TYR A 268 10.72 14.73 11.08
CA TYR A 268 11.38 15.49 10.03
C TYR A 268 12.84 15.05 9.91
N GLY A 269 13.16 14.40 8.80
CA GLY A 269 14.54 14.11 8.42
C GLY A 269 14.73 14.57 6.98
N PRO A 270 15.61 15.55 6.71
CA PRO A 270 16.08 15.73 5.35
C PRO A 270 16.88 14.48 4.99
N SER A 271 16.53 13.85 3.87
CA SER A 271 17.13 12.59 3.41
C SER A 271 18.63 12.69 3.05
N THR A 272 19.20 13.89 3.15
CA THR A 272 20.60 14.23 2.94
C THR A 272 21.39 14.42 4.23
N ALA A 273 20.77 14.30 5.40
CA ALA A 273 21.44 14.44 6.69
C ALA A 273 21.15 13.22 7.56
N SER A 274 22.18 12.71 8.23
CA SER A 274 22.09 11.63 9.23
C SER A 274 21.50 12.14 10.56
N ALA A 275 20.47 12.98 10.49
CA ALA A 275 19.78 13.54 11.63
C ALA A 275 18.29 13.46 11.38
N LEU A 276 17.64 12.48 11.99
CA LEU A 276 16.19 12.44 12.13
C LEU A 276 15.82 13.34 13.30
N VAL A 277 15.03 14.37 13.06
CA VAL A 277 14.49 15.23 14.11
C VAL A 277 13.01 14.94 14.25
N ALA A 278 12.62 14.37 15.38
CA ALA A 278 11.20 14.23 15.71
C ALA A 278 10.73 15.42 16.54
N PHE A 279 9.62 16.02 16.13
CA PHE A 279 8.85 16.95 16.94
C PHE A 279 7.69 16.18 17.57
N THR A 280 7.73 15.99 18.88
CA THR A 280 6.69 15.27 19.63
C THR A 280 5.81 16.26 20.40
N VAL A 281 4.51 16.11 20.29
CA VAL A 281 3.54 16.70 21.22
C VAL A 281 3.25 15.66 22.28
N LEU A 282 3.58 16.00 23.52
CA LEU A 282 3.32 15.13 24.66
C LEU A 282 1.86 15.23 25.11
N ASP A 283 1.33 14.13 25.62
CA ASP A 283 0.13 14.13 26.43
C ASP A 283 0.48 14.64 27.83
N TRP A 284 0.40 15.96 28.00
CA TRP A 284 0.75 16.62 29.26
C TRP A 284 -0.15 16.20 30.42
N ASP A 285 -1.42 15.89 30.16
CA ASP A 285 -2.34 15.46 31.23
C ASP A 285 -1.90 14.10 31.77
N LEU A 286 -1.61 13.15 30.87
CA LEU A 286 -1.08 11.83 31.25
C LEU A 286 0.28 11.93 31.95
N LEU A 287 1.17 12.79 31.45
CA LEU A 287 2.51 12.98 32.03
C LEU A 287 2.43 13.55 33.46
N LEU A 288 1.61 14.58 33.67
CA LEU A 288 1.41 15.22 34.97
C LEU A 288 0.75 14.27 35.98
N ASP A 289 -0.18 13.43 35.54
CA ASP A 289 -0.78 12.42 36.40
C ASP A 289 0.26 11.39 36.86
N LYS A 290 1.18 10.96 35.98
CA LYS A 290 2.28 10.05 36.36
C LYS A 290 3.33 10.70 37.25
N GLU A 291 3.63 11.97 37.03
CA GLU A 291 4.50 12.73 37.94
C GLU A 291 3.89 12.86 39.34
N ARG A 292 2.57 13.09 39.46
CA ARG A 292 1.86 13.11 40.75
C ARG A 292 1.85 11.75 41.46
N GLU A 293 1.90 10.66 40.70
CA GLU A 293 2.08 9.30 41.23
C GLU A 293 3.52 9.03 41.71
N GLY A 294 4.45 9.98 41.53
CA GLY A 294 5.86 9.84 41.90
C GLY A 294 6.68 8.98 40.93
N MET A 295 6.18 8.81 39.70
CA MET A 295 6.87 8.06 38.65
C MET A 295 7.87 8.98 37.92
N GLU A 296 9.14 8.59 37.89
CA GLU A 296 10.22 9.28 37.16
C GLU A 296 10.65 8.54 35.88
N GLU A 297 10.29 7.25 35.79
CA GLU A 297 10.53 6.38 34.64
C GLU A 297 9.30 5.53 34.34
N TYR A 298 9.11 5.15 33.07
CA TYR A 298 8.06 4.23 32.63
C TYR A 298 8.66 3.14 31.75
N THR A 299 8.55 1.90 32.22
CA THR A 299 8.99 0.73 31.46
C THR A 299 7.91 0.33 30.44
N ILE A 300 8.27 0.36 29.17
CA ILE A 300 7.45 -0.14 28.06
C ILE A 300 7.60 -1.66 27.98
N LYS A 301 6.68 -2.34 27.29
CA LYS A 301 6.87 -3.74 26.85
C LYS A 301 8.25 -3.91 26.19
N GLN A 302 8.91 -5.03 26.48
CA GLN A 302 10.27 -5.40 25.99
C GLN A 302 11.44 -4.61 26.61
N ASP A 303 11.35 -4.26 27.91
CA ASP A 303 12.45 -3.69 28.71
C ASP A 303 13.01 -2.33 28.24
N LYS A 304 12.25 -1.61 27.41
CA LYS A 304 12.55 -0.22 27.03
C LYS A 304 12.10 0.74 28.11
N VAL A 305 12.91 1.76 28.40
CA VAL A 305 12.64 2.75 29.45
C VAL A 305 12.36 4.11 28.83
N ILE A 306 11.24 4.72 29.24
CA ILE A 306 10.98 6.14 29.03
C ILE A 306 11.43 6.86 30.28
N GLU A 307 12.37 7.78 30.14
CA GLU A 307 12.76 8.71 31.19
C GLU A 307 12.23 10.10 30.83
N TRP A 308 11.73 10.84 31.82
CA TRP A 308 11.38 12.24 31.61
C TRP A 308 11.91 13.14 32.72
N GLY A 309 12.42 14.30 32.32
CA GLY A 309 13.02 15.29 33.21
C GLY A 309 13.40 16.56 32.45
N ASN A 310 13.33 17.71 33.12
CA ASN A 310 13.65 19.03 32.54
C ASN A 310 12.87 19.36 31.25
N GLY A 311 11.61 18.92 31.15
CA GLY A 311 10.75 19.23 29.99
C GLY A 311 11.06 18.44 28.72
N ALA A 312 11.86 17.37 28.82
CA ALA A 312 12.15 16.46 27.71
C ALA A 312 11.79 15.01 28.09
N VAL A 313 11.37 14.23 27.08
CA VAL A 313 11.10 12.79 27.19
C VAL A 313 12.14 12.06 26.35
N LYS A 314 12.77 11.04 26.92
CA LYS A 314 13.80 10.24 26.26
C LYS A 314 13.36 8.77 26.23
N LEU A 315 13.45 8.17 25.04
CA LEU A 315 13.15 6.76 24.79
C LEU A 315 14.46 6.00 24.60
N PHE A 316 14.67 4.91 25.36
CA PHE A 316 15.83 4.02 25.24
C PHE A 316 15.44 2.67 24.64
#